data_AF-A0A1A8RI69-F1
#
_entry.id   AF-A0A1A8RI69-F1
#
_cell.length_a   1.000
_cell.length_b   1.000
_cell.length_c   1.000
_cell.angle_alpha   90.00
_cell.angle_beta   90.00
_cell.angle_gamma   90.00
#
_symmetry.space_group_name_H-M   'P 1'
#
loop_
_entity.id
_entity.type
_entity.pdbx_description
1 polymer ?
#
loop_
_entity_poly.entity_id
_entity_poly.type
_entity_poly.pdbx_seq_one_letter_code
_entity_poly.pdbx_strand_id
1 'polypeptide(L)'
;RGTEMMPRREDGSICYSDTHYRDTWTAMEKLVDKGLVKAIGLSNFNARQIDDIISTARHTPVVNQDPHLGAIAQKYQKSPAQVIL
;
A
#
# COMPACT_ATOMS: atom_id res chain seq x y z
N ARG A 1 7.68 -10.83 16.97
CA ARG A 1 6.40 -10.15 16.66
C ARG A 1 5.60 -10.06 17.95
N GLY A 2 4.94 -8.92 18.21
CA GLY A 2 4.09 -8.74 19.40
C GLY A 2 2.78 -9.53 19.30
N THR A 3 2.12 -9.74 20.43
CA THR A 3 0.84 -10.46 20.56
C THR A 3 -0.38 -9.55 20.43
N GLU A 4 -0.20 -8.24 20.61
CA GLU A 4 -1.27 -7.25 20.51
C GLU A 4 -1.50 -6.79 19.07
N MET A 5 -2.78 -6.60 18.71
CA MET A 5 -3.18 -6.16 17.36
C MET A 5 -2.74 -4.71 17.06
N MET A 6 -2.82 -3.82 18.05
CA MET A 6 -2.41 -2.42 17.94
C MET A 6 -1.50 -2.06 19.12
N PRO A 7 -0.23 -2.50 19.10
CA PRO A 7 0.69 -2.31 20.23
C PRO A 7 0.93 -0.82 20.46
N ARG A 8 0.83 -0.39 21.72
CA ARG A 8 1.02 1.00 22.15
C ARG A 8 2.13 1.11 23.19
N ARG A 9 2.85 2.23 23.18
CA ARG A 9 3.74 2.62 24.27
C ARG A 9 2.93 3.14 25.46
N GLU A 10 3.60 3.35 26.58
CA GLU A 10 2.98 3.90 27.80
C GLU A 10 2.34 5.28 27.58
N ASP A 11 2.87 6.08 26.65
CA ASP A 11 2.34 7.40 26.28
C ASP A 11 1.12 7.34 25.33
N GLY A 12 0.66 6.15 24.96
CA GLY A 12 -0.44 5.91 24.03
C GLY A 12 -0.07 5.91 22.54
N SER A 13 1.18 6.24 22.18
CA SER A 13 1.68 6.20 20.80
C SER A 13 1.74 4.77 20.26
N ILE A 14 1.55 4.61 18.94
CA ILE A 14 1.65 3.30 18.29
C ILE A 14 3.12 2.86 18.20
N CYS A 15 3.37 1.59 18.52
CA CYS A 15 4.66 0.94 18.31
C CYS A 15 4.79 0.51 16.84
N TYR A 16 5.50 1.30 16.03
CA TYR A 16 5.80 0.97 14.64
C TYR A 16 6.98 0.00 14.50
N SER A 17 7.08 -0.63 13.34
CA SER A 17 8.23 -1.45 12.91
C SER A 17 9.07 -0.67 11.90
N ASP A 18 10.38 -0.91 11.87
CA ASP A 18 11.31 -0.31 10.90
C ASP A 18 11.35 -1.07 9.55
N THR A 19 10.37 -1.94 9.29
CA THR A 19 10.30 -2.73 8.06
C THR A 19 10.03 -1.83 6.86
N HIS A 20 10.92 -1.88 5.87
CA HIS A 20 10.71 -1.13 4.64
C HIS A 20 9.59 -1.76 3.81
N TYR A 21 8.75 -0.93 3.18
CA TYR A 21 7.61 -1.42 2.41
C TYR A 21 8.03 -2.24 1.17
N ARG A 22 9.24 -2.02 0.63
CA ARG A 22 9.80 -2.85 -0.45
C ARG A 22 10.00 -4.31 -0.04
N ASP A 23 10.49 -4.56 1.17
CA ASP A 23 10.71 -5.93 1.66
C ASP A 23 9.36 -6.66 1.76
N THR A 24 8.34 -5.94 2.21
CA THR A 24 6.96 -6.43 2.23
C THR A 24 6.45 -6.70 0.81
N TRP A 25 6.71 -5.81 -0.16
CA TRP A 25 6.31 -6.01 -1.55
C TRP A 25 6.92 -7.27 -2.15
N THR A 26 8.23 -7.47 -1.99
CA THR A 26 8.91 -8.70 -2.45
C THR A 26 8.31 -9.96 -1.81
N ALA A 27 7.88 -9.90 -0.55
CA ALA A 27 7.18 -11.01 0.07
C ALA A 27 5.76 -11.23 -0.51
N MET A 28 5.04 -10.15 -0.83
CA MET A 28 3.72 -10.20 -1.46
C MET A 28 3.79 -10.78 -2.88
N GLU A 29 4.81 -10.44 -3.67
CA GLU A 29 5.03 -11.01 -5.00
C GLU A 29 5.15 -12.54 -4.95
N LYS A 30 5.79 -13.10 -3.92
CA LYS A 30 5.90 -14.55 -3.74
C LYS A 30 4.54 -15.22 -3.53
N LEU A 31 3.52 -14.49 -3.05
CA LEU A 31 2.17 -15.01 -2.92
C LEU A 31 1.50 -15.17 -4.29
N VAL A 32 1.79 -14.25 -5.22
CA VAL A 32 1.38 -14.36 -6.63
C VAL A 32 2.10 -15.52 -7.30
N ASP A 33 3.43 -15.60 -7.12
CA ASP A 33 4.26 -16.69 -7.70
C ASP A 33 3.79 -18.08 -7.24
N LYS A 34 3.30 -18.19 -6.00
CA LYS A 34 2.73 -19.43 -5.44
C LYS A 34 1.28 -19.70 -5.85
N GLY A 35 0.64 -18.80 -6.60
CA GLY A 35 -0.77 -18.91 -6.98
C GLY A 35 -1.76 -18.74 -5.83
N LEU A 36 -1.33 -18.22 -4.68
CA LEU A 36 -2.19 -18.02 -3.50
C LEU A 36 -3.12 -16.81 -3.68
N VAL A 37 -2.69 -15.84 -4.48
CA VAL A 37 -3.46 -14.66 -4.84
C VAL A 37 -3.33 -14.41 -6.35
N LYS A 38 -4.37 -13.83 -6.96
CA LYS A 38 -4.39 -13.52 -8.40
C LYS A 38 -3.68 -12.21 -8.72
N ALA A 39 -3.69 -11.26 -7.79
CA ALA A 39 -3.13 -9.94 -7.95
C ALA A 39 -2.84 -9.32 -6.58
N ILE A 40 -1.96 -8.32 -6.56
CA ILE A 40 -1.60 -7.52 -5.39
C ILE A 40 -1.61 -6.04 -5.75
N GLY A 41 -1.85 -5.18 -4.75
CA GLY A 41 -1.94 -3.74 -4.93
C GLY A 41 -1.50 -2.98 -3.66
N LEU A 42 -1.52 -1.66 -3.76
CA LEU A 42 -1.15 -0.73 -2.71
C LEU A 42 -2.41 -0.08 -2.13
N SER A 43 -2.28 0.49 -0.93
CA SER A 43 -3.32 1.35 -0.36
C SER A 43 -2.66 2.45 0.45
N ASN A 44 -3.11 3.69 0.25
CA ASN A 44 -2.60 4.88 0.93
C ASN A 44 -1.10 5.17 0.66
N PHE A 45 -0.62 4.83 -0.54
CA PHE A 45 0.73 5.18 -1.02
C PHE A 45 0.69 6.48 -1.84
N ASN A 46 1.70 7.33 -1.66
CA ASN A 46 1.87 8.55 -2.47
C ASN A 46 2.66 8.26 -3.77
N ALA A 47 2.66 9.22 -4.70
CA ALA A 47 3.30 9.07 -6.01
C ALA A 47 4.76 8.60 -5.93
N ARG A 48 5.58 9.23 -5.07
CA ARG A 48 6.98 8.85 -4.91
C ARG A 48 7.15 7.40 -4.45
N GLN A 49 6.33 6.94 -3.51
CA GLN A 49 6.38 5.55 -3.03
C GLN A 49 5.89 4.54 -4.07
N ILE A 50 4.92 4.94 -4.90
CA ILE A 50 4.44 4.13 -6.02
C ILE A 50 5.55 3.97 -7.05
N ASP A 51 6.19 5.06 -7.46
CA ASP A 51 7.33 5.03 -8.40
C ASP A 51 8.46 4.14 -7.86
N ASP A 52 8.70 4.23 -6.54
CA ASP A 52 9.69 3.44 -5.84
C ASP A 52 9.43 1.93 -5.97
N ILE A 53 8.19 1.50 -5.76
CA ILE A 53 7.77 0.10 -5.94
C ILE A 53 7.87 -0.30 -7.41
N ILE A 54 7.29 0.49 -8.32
CA ILE A 54 7.23 0.17 -9.75
C ILE A 54 8.64 0.01 -10.33
N SER A 55 9.60 0.80 -9.88
CA SER A 55 10.99 0.73 -10.35
C SER A 55 11.69 -0.62 -10.14
N THR A 56 11.19 -1.44 -9.21
CA THR A 56 11.79 -2.73 -8.84
C THR A 56 10.82 -3.92 -8.87
N ALA A 57 9.55 -3.68 -9.19
CA ALA A 57 8.50 -4.70 -9.14
C ALA A 57 8.60 -5.71 -10.30
N ARG A 58 8.52 -7.00 -9.96
CA ARG A 58 8.29 -8.10 -10.92
C ARG A 58 6.81 -8.23 -11.23
N HIS A 59 5.95 -8.01 -10.23
CA HIS A 59 4.50 -7.89 -10.40
C HIS A 59 4.09 -6.44 -10.14
N THR A 60 3.68 -5.72 -11.17
CA THR A 60 3.23 -4.32 -11.05
C THR A 60 1.96 -4.24 -10.19
N PRO A 61 1.86 -3.31 -9.23
CA PRO A 61 0.64 -3.12 -8.45
C PRO A 61 -0.56 -2.84 -9.35
N VAL A 62 -1.65 -3.59 -9.18
CA VAL A 62 -2.85 -3.44 -10.03
C VAL A 62 -3.74 -2.27 -9.63
N VAL A 63 -3.59 -1.79 -8.39
CA VAL A 63 -4.39 -0.71 -7.81
C VAL A 63 -3.59 -0.01 -6.71
N ASN A 64 -3.82 1.29 -6.54
CA ASN A 64 -3.55 1.99 -5.29
C ASN A 64 -4.87 2.52 -4.73
N GLN A 65 -5.31 2.01 -3.58
CA GLN A 65 -6.56 2.41 -2.96
C GLN A 65 -6.32 3.55 -1.95
N ASP A 66 -6.75 4.76 -2.31
CA ASP A 66 -6.71 5.93 -1.43
C ASP A 66 -8.15 6.46 -1.22
N PRO A 67 -8.71 6.34 -0.01
CA PRO A 67 -10.05 6.83 0.31
C PRO A 67 -10.21 8.35 0.10
N HIS A 68 -9.14 9.12 0.31
CA HIS A 68 -9.16 10.57 0.15
C HIS A 68 -9.24 10.94 -1.34
N LEU A 69 -8.50 10.25 -2.21
CA LEU A 69 -8.62 10.42 -3.66
C LEU A 69 -10.00 10.00 -4.16
N GLY A 70 -10.60 8.95 -3.59
CA GLY A 70 -11.99 8.57 -3.88
C GLY A 70 -12.99 9.66 -3.53
N ALA A 71 -12.84 10.29 -2.35
CA ALA A 71 -13.69 11.40 -1.92
C ALA A 71 -13.50 12.66 -2.80
N ILE A 72 -12.26 12.98 -3.19
CA ILE A 72 -11.97 14.09 -4.12
C ILE A 72 -12.56 13.77 -5.51
N ALA A 73 -12.33 12.57 -6.04
CA ALA A 73 -12.87 12.11 -7.32
C ALA A 73 -14.40 12.26 -7.37
N GLN A 74 -15.10 11.81 -6.33
CA GLN A 74 -16.56 12.00 -6.21
C GLN A 74 -16.96 13.48 -6.14
N LYS A 75 -16.27 14.27 -5.31
CA LYS A 75 -16.53 15.71 -5.14
C LYS A 75 -16.37 16.48 -6.45
N TYR A 76 -15.41 16.10 -7.28
CA TYR A 76 -15.10 16.78 -8.54
C TYR A 76 -15.60 16.02 -9.78
N GLN A 77 -16.41 14.97 -9.63
CA GLN A 77 -16.92 14.12 -10.73
C GLN A 77 -15.83 13.59 -11.68
N LYS A 78 -14.62 13.35 -11.14
CA LYS A 78 -13.48 12.78 -11.87
C LYS A 78 -13.33 11.31 -11.52
N SER A 79 -12.68 10.53 -12.37
CA SER A 79 -12.27 9.17 -11.98
C SER A 79 -11.08 9.24 -11.01
N PRO A 80 -10.90 8.26 -10.09
CA PRO A 80 -9.74 8.22 -9.20
C PRO A 80 -8.39 8.29 -9.95
N ALA A 81 -8.33 7.74 -11.18
CA ALA A 81 -7.16 7.82 -12.04
C ALA A 81 -6.87 9.25 -12.54
N GLN A 82 -7.89 10.10 -12.69
CA GLN A 82 -7.75 11.51 -13.08
C GLN A 82 -7.41 12.46 -11.91
N VAL A 83 -7.41 11.97 -10.67
CA VAL A 83 -7.00 12.75 -9.48
C VAL A 83 -5.54 12.47 -9.11
N ILE A 84 -4.96 11.39 -9.67
CA ILE A 84 -3.56 11.00 -9.46
C ILE A 84 -2.60 11.74 -10.43
N LEU A 85 -3.13 12.38 -11.48
CA LEU A 85 -2.42 13.25 -12.43
C LEU A 85 -2.71 14.73 -12.15
#